data_AF-A0A533RCF6-F1
#
_entry.id   AF-A0A533RCF6-F1
#
_cell.length_a   1.000
_cell.length_b   1.000
_cell.length_c   1.000
_cell.angle_alpha   90.00
_cell.angle_beta   90.00
_cell.angle_gamma   90.00
#
_symmetry.space_group_name_H-M   'P 1'
#
loop_
_entity.id
_entity.type
_entity.pdbx_description
1 polymer ?
#
loop_
_entity_poly.entity_id
_entity_poly.type
_entity_poly.pdbx_seq_one_letter_code
_entity_poly.pdbx_strand_id
1 'polypeptide(L)'
;MSTYTDTIRRWAADDRRAGPLADADGTGEVGLGAGEAGTRLAVRFALRLRGDRAETVRYQVFGCGFTIAACAAAAELAEGHTLAEIAVIAPPSVAAALGGLPAERGYCADLAVAALQAAVESAGSSRRPVVGALAADDDHAPRVTAAAPLYRLLTDSPAPPGAPAVDRHLFACLLTVAAGETDDPGAALGLNDAELADLLHLYFPAVTAATLRPFCRPAVDPLPQGNVDLLQLLLGYLPCDADGWQPVPSLWLARTLACRAARPGHLWRSMGLFARAELTAAIHRHLPALAAANSRGMRWKRFLFKQLCEQAGGSLCQTPDCGACSDYPLCFGEEA
;
A
#
# COMPACT_ATOMS: atom_id res chain seq x y z
N MET A 1 -17.73 -3.58 -2.98
CA MET A 1 -17.86 -3.78 -4.44
C MET A 1 -16.72 -4.68 -4.90
N SER A 2 -16.99 -5.68 -5.74
CA SER A 2 -16.01 -6.69 -6.19
C SER A 2 -14.76 -6.02 -6.77
N THR A 3 -13.60 -6.20 -6.13
CA THR A 3 -12.32 -5.57 -6.50
C THR A 3 -11.83 -5.98 -7.89
N TYR A 4 -12.27 -7.14 -8.39
CA TYR A 4 -11.98 -7.62 -9.74
C TYR A 4 -13.16 -7.36 -10.68
N THR A 5 -12.91 -6.64 -11.77
CA THR A 5 -13.83 -6.56 -12.92
C THR A 5 -13.83 -7.89 -13.67
N ASP A 6 -14.88 -8.17 -14.45
CA ASP A 6 -14.94 -9.39 -15.26
C ASP A 6 -13.80 -9.46 -16.29
N THR A 7 -13.36 -8.30 -16.81
CA THR A 7 -12.19 -8.20 -17.67
C THR A 7 -10.93 -8.69 -16.97
N ILE A 8 -10.67 -8.23 -15.74
CA ILE A 8 -9.48 -8.65 -14.99
C ILE A 8 -9.56 -10.13 -14.62
N ARG A 9 -10.73 -10.64 -14.23
CA ARG A 9 -10.91 -12.08 -13.94
C ARG A 9 -10.60 -12.95 -15.17
N ARG A 10 -11.09 -12.54 -16.34
CA ARG A 10 -10.83 -13.23 -17.60
C ARG A 10 -9.35 -13.25 -17.93
N TRP A 11 -8.67 -12.11 -17.81
CA TRP A 11 -7.23 -12.03 -18.03
C TRP A 11 -6.42 -12.84 -17.01
N ALA A 12 -6.80 -12.81 -15.73
CA ALA A 12 -6.12 -13.56 -14.69
C ALA A 12 -6.29 -15.09 -14.84
N ALA A 13 -7.37 -15.53 -15.46
CA ALA A 13 -7.64 -16.94 -15.76
C ALA A 13 -7.08 -17.39 -17.12
N ASP A 14 -6.53 -16.48 -17.93
CA ASP A 14 -5.94 -16.79 -19.22
C ASP A 14 -4.49 -17.26 -19.05
N ASP A 15 -4.29 -18.57 -19.12
CA ASP A 15 -2.99 -19.22 -18.94
C ASP A 15 -2.25 -19.49 -20.27
N ARG A 16 -2.80 -19.05 -21.42
CA ARG A 16 -2.27 -19.37 -22.75
C ARG A 16 -0.81 -18.96 -22.93
N ARG A 17 -0.36 -17.92 -22.22
CA ARG A 17 1.01 -17.37 -22.24
C ARG A 17 1.76 -17.55 -20.91
N ALA A 18 1.13 -18.18 -19.92
CA ALA A 18 1.78 -18.51 -18.67
C ALA A 18 2.78 -19.67 -18.86
N GLY A 19 3.84 -19.67 -18.06
CA GLY A 19 4.82 -20.74 -17.99
C GLY A 19 6.21 -20.37 -18.49
N PRO A 20 7.18 -21.28 -18.36
CA PRO A 20 8.54 -21.06 -18.84
C PRO A 20 8.63 -21.18 -20.37
N LEU A 21 9.65 -20.55 -20.95
CA LEU A 21 10.05 -20.75 -22.34
C LEU A 21 11.52 -21.16 -22.39
N ALA A 22 11.77 -22.40 -22.81
CA ALA A 22 13.14 -22.86 -23.08
C ALA A 22 13.70 -22.16 -24.34
N ASP A 23 15.02 -22.01 -24.39
CA ASP A 23 15.74 -21.44 -25.55
C ASP A 23 15.19 -20.08 -25.99
N ALA A 24 14.89 -19.22 -25.02
CA ALA A 24 14.45 -17.86 -25.28
C ALA A 24 15.61 -17.01 -25.83
N ASP A 25 15.32 -16.18 -26.82
CA ASP A 25 16.24 -15.19 -27.37
C ASP A 25 16.40 -13.99 -26.41
N GLY A 26 15.37 -13.68 -25.62
CA GLY A 26 15.42 -12.62 -24.62
C GLY A 26 14.72 -13.06 -23.33
N THR A 27 15.33 -12.74 -22.18
CA THR A 27 14.72 -12.97 -20.86
C THR A 27 14.87 -11.73 -20.02
N GLY A 28 13.77 -11.28 -19.43
CA GLY A 28 13.71 -10.13 -18.54
C GLY A 28 13.10 -10.52 -17.20
N GLU A 29 13.71 -10.10 -16.11
CA GLU A 29 13.27 -10.45 -14.76
C GLU A 29 13.16 -9.21 -13.89
N VAL A 30 12.10 -9.17 -13.07
CA VAL A 30 11.92 -8.21 -11.99
C VAL A 30 11.74 -8.99 -10.68
N GLY A 31 12.56 -8.66 -9.69
CA GLY A 31 12.50 -9.24 -8.34
C GLY A 31 11.51 -8.50 -7.42
N LEU A 32 11.20 -9.11 -6.27
CA LEU A 32 10.34 -8.50 -5.24
C LEU A 32 11.03 -7.37 -4.45
N GLY A 33 12.35 -7.25 -4.55
CA GLY A 33 13.16 -6.22 -3.90
C GLY A 33 14.49 -6.00 -4.62
N ALA A 34 15.21 -4.94 -4.24
CA ALA A 34 16.53 -4.64 -4.78
C ALA A 34 17.50 -5.81 -4.49
N GLY A 35 18.00 -6.45 -5.55
CA GLY A 35 18.91 -7.61 -5.44
C GLY A 35 18.23 -8.98 -5.29
N GLU A 36 16.90 -9.05 -5.31
CA GLU A 36 16.16 -10.33 -5.21
C GLU A 36 15.79 -10.94 -6.58
N ALA A 37 16.15 -10.28 -7.67
CA ALA A 37 15.98 -10.86 -9.01
C ALA A 37 16.86 -12.11 -9.18
N GLY A 38 16.27 -13.19 -9.69
CA GLY A 38 16.90 -14.52 -9.76
C GLY A 38 16.80 -15.37 -8.48
N THR A 39 16.44 -14.80 -7.31
CA THR A 39 16.24 -15.56 -6.05
C THR A 39 14.79 -15.55 -5.56
N ARG A 40 14.08 -14.41 -5.66
CA ARG A 40 12.64 -14.26 -5.45
C ARG A 40 12.01 -13.48 -6.62
N LEU A 41 11.58 -14.24 -7.61
CA LEU A 41 10.99 -13.72 -8.84
C LEU A 41 9.61 -13.10 -8.59
N ALA A 42 9.40 -11.84 -9.00
CA ALA A 42 8.08 -11.24 -9.07
C ALA A 42 7.44 -11.50 -10.44
N VAL A 43 8.15 -11.13 -11.51
CA VAL A 43 7.74 -11.33 -12.91
C VAL A 43 8.95 -11.67 -13.77
N ARG A 44 8.84 -12.69 -14.61
CA ARG A 44 9.77 -12.98 -15.72
C ARG A 44 9.01 -12.94 -17.03
N PHE A 45 9.58 -12.31 -18.04
CA PHE A 45 9.20 -12.47 -19.44
C PHE A 45 10.29 -13.20 -20.21
N ALA A 46 9.89 -14.09 -21.11
CA ALA A 46 10.77 -14.78 -22.03
C ALA A 46 10.22 -14.67 -23.46
N LEU A 47 11.09 -14.28 -24.38
CA LEU A 47 10.77 -14.02 -25.79
C LEU A 47 11.54 -14.98 -26.67
N ARG A 48 10.87 -15.61 -27.64
CA ARG A 48 11.51 -16.28 -28.77
C ARG A 48 11.21 -15.49 -30.04
N LEU A 49 12.25 -15.22 -30.81
CA LEU A 49 12.17 -14.37 -31.98
C LEU A 49 12.16 -15.18 -33.28
N ARG A 50 11.47 -14.63 -34.27
CA ARG A 50 11.58 -15.02 -35.67
C ARG A 50 11.90 -13.76 -36.48
N GLY A 51 13.18 -13.60 -36.81
CA GLY A 51 13.68 -12.32 -37.33
C GLY A 51 13.68 -11.28 -36.22
N ASP A 52 12.99 -10.17 -36.42
CA ASP A 52 12.84 -9.08 -35.45
C ASP A 52 11.53 -9.14 -34.65
N ARG A 53 10.69 -10.15 -34.88
CA ARG A 53 9.38 -10.33 -34.25
C ARG A 53 9.39 -11.34 -33.12
N ALA A 54 8.69 -11.05 -32.03
CA ALA A 54 8.44 -12.00 -30.95
C ALA A 54 7.40 -13.03 -31.36
N GLU A 55 7.84 -14.17 -31.90
CA GLU A 55 6.97 -15.29 -32.30
C GLU A 55 6.29 -15.96 -31.10
N THR A 56 6.97 -16.00 -29.95
CA THR A 56 6.41 -16.55 -28.72
C THR A 56 6.79 -15.70 -27.54
N VAL A 57 5.79 -15.34 -26.73
CA VAL A 57 5.97 -14.60 -25.47
C VAL A 57 5.41 -15.44 -24.33
N ARG A 58 6.24 -15.67 -23.31
CA ARG A 58 5.83 -16.38 -22.10
C ARG A 58 6.17 -15.57 -20.86
N TYR A 59 5.35 -15.73 -19.83
CA TYR A 59 5.61 -15.12 -18.53
C TYR A 59 5.51 -16.09 -17.37
N GLN A 60 6.28 -15.81 -16.32
CA GLN A 60 6.17 -16.43 -15.01
C GLN A 60 5.94 -15.30 -13.99
N VAL A 61 4.99 -15.49 -13.07
CA VAL A 61 4.62 -14.44 -12.11
C VAL A 61 4.35 -15.06 -10.76
N PHE A 62 4.83 -14.40 -9.71
CA PHE A 62 4.49 -14.69 -8.32
C PHE A 62 3.85 -13.42 -7.74
N GLY A 63 2.54 -13.29 -7.95
CA GLY A 63 1.81 -12.06 -7.64
C GLY A 63 0.31 -12.28 -7.55
N CYS A 64 -0.42 -11.22 -7.17
CA CYS A 64 -1.87 -11.26 -7.08
C CYS A 64 -2.54 -11.33 -8.45
N GLY A 65 -3.85 -11.60 -8.50
CA GLY A 65 -4.61 -11.71 -9.76
C GLY A 65 -4.49 -10.49 -10.68
N PHE A 66 -4.30 -9.28 -10.15
CA PHE A 66 -4.02 -8.08 -10.96
C PHE A 66 -2.68 -8.15 -11.68
N THR A 67 -1.64 -8.66 -11.00
CA THR A 67 -0.30 -8.85 -11.59
C THR A 67 -0.35 -9.94 -12.65
N ILE A 68 -1.09 -11.03 -12.40
CA ILE A 68 -1.28 -12.10 -13.39
C ILE A 68 -1.99 -11.55 -14.63
N ALA A 69 -3.10 -10.82 -14.45
CA ALA A 69 -3.84 -10.20 -15.54
C ALA A 69 -2.98 -9.21 -16.35
N ALA A 70 -2.19 -8.37 -15.66
CA ALA A 70 -1.29 -7.43 -16.32
C ALA A 70 -0.21 -8.12 -17.15
N CYS A 71 0.37 -9.22 -16.64
CA CYS A 71 1.35 -10.02 -17.39
C CYS A 71 0.71 -10.68 -18.62
N ALA A 72 -0.48 -11.26 -18.48
CA ALA A 72 -1.21 -11.85 -19.59
C ALA A 72 -1.52 -10.82 -20.70
N ALA A 73 -1.99 -9.62 -20.30
CA ALA A 73 -2.26 -8.53 -21.22
C ALA A 73 -1.00 -8.00 -21.90
N ALA A 74 0.09 -7.78 -21.16
CA ALA A 74 1.36 -7.36 -21.73
C ALA A 74 1.93 -8.41 -22.71
N ALA A 75 1.81 -9.70 -22.39
CA ALA A 75 2.22 -10.78 -23.27
C ALA A 75 1.41 -10.80 -24.58
N GLU A 76 0.10 -10.59 -24.51
CA GLU A 76 -0.75 -10.50 -25.70
C GLU A 76 -0.42 -9.30 -26.57
N LEU A 77 -0.17 -8.13 -25.97
CA LEU A 77 0.22 -6.93 -26.70
C LEU A 77 1.57 -7.08 -27.40
N ALA A 78 2.47 -7.93 -26.88
CA ALA A 78 3.82 -8.10 -27.41
C ALA A 78 3.92 -9.17 -28.50
N GLU A 79 3.14 -10.25 -28.41
CA GLU A 79 3.25 -11.39 -29.31
C GLU A 79 2.96 -11.01 -30.77
N GLY A 80 3.80 -11.47 -31.70
CA GLY A 80 3.74 -11.14 -33.13
C GLY A 80 4.32 -9.78 -33.53
N HIS A 81 4.66 -8.92 -32.58
CA HIS A 81 5.19 -7.58 -32.83
C HIS A 81 6.72 -7.56 -32.88
N THR A 82 7.28 -6.53 -33.50
CA THR A 82 8.73 -6.31 -33.56
C THR A 82 9.27 -5.83 -32.23
N LEU A 83 10.56 -6.07 -31.95
CA LEU A 83 11.19 -5.56 -30.72
C LEU A 83 11.00 -4.04 -30.52
N ALA A 84 11.03 -3.25 -31.61
CA ALA A 84 10.83 -1.81 -31.55
C ALA A 84 9.39 -1.42 -31.15
N GLU A 85 8.39 -2.15 -31.64
CA GLU A 85 6.98 -1.97 -31.26
C GLU A 85 6.74 -2.40 -29.80
N ILE A 86 7.39 -3.48 -29.35
CA ILE A 86 7.27 -3.96 -27.97
C ILE A 86 7.92 -2.96 -27.00
N ALA A 87 9.06 -2.36 -27.38
CA ALA A 87 9.79 -1.41 -26.54
C ALA A 87 8.96 -0.17 -26.15
N VAL A 88 7.96 0.21 -26.94
CA VAL A 88 7.09 1.37 -26.67
C VAL A 88 5.80 0.99 -25.92
N ILE A 89 5.58 -0.28 -25.59
CA ILE A 89 4.48 -0.69 -24.72
C ILE A 89 4.69 -0.07 -23.34
N ALA A 90 3.69 0.68 -22.87
CA ALA A 90 3.72 1.41 -21.62
C ALA A 90 2.64 0.92 -20.65
N PRO A 91 2.78 1.15 -19.33
CA PRO A 91 1.80 0.72 -18.32
C PRO A 91 0.36 1.18 -18.60
N PRO A 92 0.10 2.41 -19.11
CA PRO A 92 -1.24 2.82 -19.49
C PRO A 92 -1.89 1.95 -20.57
N SER A 93 -1.11 1.43 -21.53
CA SER A 93 -1.62 0.55 -22.59
C SER A 93 -2.06 -0.81 -22.02
N VAL A 94 -1.29 -1.34 -21.08
CA VAL A 94 -1.66 -2.58 -20.36
C VAL A 94 -2.90 -2.34 -19.51
N ALA A 95 -2.96 -1.24 -18.75
CA ALA A 95 -4.14 -0.88 -17.96
C ALA A 95 -5.38 -0.72 -18.84
N ALA A 96 -5.25 -0.11 -20.01
CA ALA A 96 -6.34 0.02 -20.98
C ALA A 96 -6.85 -1.35 -21.49
N ALA A 97 -5.95 -2.30 -21.78
CA ALA A 97 -6.31 -3.67 -22.17
C ALA A 97 -7.08 -4.43 -21.05
N LEU A 98 -6.84 -4.06 -19.79
CA LEU A 98 -7.57 -4.59 -18.63
C LEU A 98 -8.92 -3.89 -18.38
N GLY A 99 -9.28 -2.87 -19.17
CA GLY A 99 -10.46 -2.03 -18.93
C GLY A 99 -10.28 -1.04 -17.77
N GLY A 100 -9.03 -0.71 -17.45
CA GLY A 100 -8.64 0.09 -16.30
C GLY A 100 -8.15 -0.76 -15.13
N LEU A 101 -7.32 -0.15 -14.28
CA LEU A 101 -6.88 -0.69 -13.00
C LEU A 101 -7.27 0.28 -11.88
N PRO A 102 -7.66 -0.21 -10.68
CA PRO A 102 -7.74 0.63 -9.50
C PRO A 102 -6.40 1.37 -9.28
N ALA A 103 -6.45 2.61 -8.80
CA ALA A 103 -5.25 3.44 -8.62
C ALA A 103 -4.18 2.75 -7.77
N GLU A 104 -4.59 2.02 -6.73
CA GLU A 104 -3.71 1.26 -5.85
C GLU A 104 -3.11 -0.01 -6.48
N ARG A 105 -3.53 -0.37 -7.70
CA ARG A 105 -3.03 -1.54 -8.47
C ARG A 105 -2.30 -1.15 -9.74
N GLY A 106 -2.06 0.14 -9.99
CA GLY A 106 -1.30 0.62 -11.15
C GLY A 106 0.07 -0.04 -11.30
N TYR A 107 0.75 -0.26 -10.17
CA TYR A 107 2.07 -0.92 -10.12
C TYR A 107 2.10 -2.33 -10.75
N CYS A 108 0.96 -3.01 -10.86
CA CYS A 108 0.89 -4.31 -11.51
C CYS A 108 1.21 -4.22 -13.00
N ALA A 109 0.80 -3.13 -13.66
CA ALA A 109 1.15 -2.85 -15.05
C ALA A 109 2.62 -2.42 -15.17
N ASP A 110 3.13 -1.63 -14.22
CA ASP A 110 4.54 -1.22 -14.19
C ASP A 110 5.48 -2.42 -14.09
N LEU A 111 5.18 -3.37 -13.19
CA LEU A 111 5.90 -4.64 -13.03
C LEU A 111 5.98 -5.44 -14.34
N ALA A 112 4.82 -5.63 -14.98
CA ALA A 112 4.72 -6.42 -16.20
C ALA A 112 5.51 -5.77 -17.35
N VAL A 113 5.36 -4.46 -17.53
CA VAL A 113 6.05 -3.71 -18.59
C VAL A 113 7.55 -3.66 -18.36
N ALA A 114 8.01 -3.43 -17.13
CA ALA A 114 9.44 -3.42 -16.81
C ALA A 114 10.11 -4.76 -17.14
N ALA A 115 9.48 -5.89 -16.76
CA ALA A 115 10.01 -7.22 -17.07
C ALA A 115 9.98 -7.52 -18.58
N LEU A 116 8.94 -7.08 -19.30
CA LEU A 116 8.84 -7.22 -20.75
C LEU A 116 9.90 -6.40 -21.49
N GLN A 117 10.11 -5.14 -21.09
CA GLN A 117 11.14 -4.27 -21.66
C GLN A 117 12.55 -4.82 -21.41
N ALA A 118 12.82 -5.35 -20.21
CA ALA A 118 14.07 -6.04 -19.93
C ALA A 118 14.26 -7.27 -20.85
N ALA A 119 13.19 -8.00 -21.17
CA ALA A 119 13.27 -9.13 -22.09
C ALA A 119 13.59 -8.69 -23.54
N VAL A 120 13.07 -7.54 -23.97
CA VAL A 120 13.41 -6.91 -25.27
C VAL A 120 14.87 -6.48 -25.31
N GLU A 121 15.37 -5.83 -24.25
CA GLU A 121 16.78 -5.43 -24.15
C GLU A 121 17.72 -6.65 -24.17
N SER A 122 17.35 -7.71 -23.44
CA SER A 122 18.06 -8.99 -23.43
C SER A 122 18.18 -9.58 -24.85
N ALA A 123 17.07 -9.58 -25.60
CA ALA A 123 17.02 -10.06 -26.98
C ALA A 123 17.90 -9.24 -27.94
N GLY A 124 18.02 -7.93 -27.72
CA GLY A 124 18.79 -7.04 -28.61
C GLY A 124 20.29 -6.97 -28.33
N SER A 125 20.76 -7.34 -27.14
CA SER A 125 22.13 -7.05 -26.68
C SER A 125 23.03 -8.29 -26.50
N SER A 126 22.55 -9.36 -25.86
CA SER A 126 23.44 -10.48 -25.48
C SER A 126 22.76 -11.83 -25.19
N ARG A 127 21.43 -11.95 -25.33
CA ARG A 127 20.63 -13.12 -24.91
C ARG A 127 20.84 -13.55 -23.45
N ARG A 128 21.45 -12.69 -22.62
CA ARG A 128 21.58 -12.90 -21.17
C ARG A 128 20.37 -12.30 -20.46
N PRO A 129 19.88 -12.91 -19.37
CA PRO A 129 18.79 -12.33 -18.60
C PRO A 129 19.14 -10.90 -18.18
N VAL A 130 18.30 -9.93 -18.54
CA VAL A 130 18.39 -8.56 -18.03
C VAL A 130 17.54 -8.49 -16.77
N VAL A 131 18.21 -8.13 -15.68
CA VAL A 131 17.60 -7.98 -14.37
C VAL A 131 17.24 -6.51 -14.19
N GLY A 132 15.94 -6.22 -14.20
CA GLY A 132 15.42 -4.96 -13.73
C GLY A 132 15.17 -5.04 -12.23
N ALA A 133 15.58 -4.02 -11.49
CA ALA A 133 14.89 -3.69 -10.26
C ALA A 133 13.77 -2.72 -10.65
N LEU A 134 12.53 -2.94 -10.17
CA LEU A 134 11.75 -1.76 -9.85
C LEU A 134 12.64 -0.93 -8.93
N ALA A 135 12.74 0.38 -9.16
CA ALA A 135 13.31 1.26 -8.15
C ALA A 135 12.73 0.80 -6.82
N ALA A 136 13.61 0.29 -5.93
CA ALA A 136 13.21 -0.17 -4.62
C ALA A 136 12.33 0.94 -4.10
N ASP A 137 11.06 0.60 -3.89
CA ASP A 137 10.08 1.63 -3.73
C ASP A 137 10.55 2.53 -2.60
N ASP A 138 10.64 3.83 -2.88
CA ASP A 138 10.72 4.85 -1.84
C ASP A 138 9.48 4.70 -0.90
N ASP A 139 8.55 3.74 -1.17
CA ASP A 139 7.51 3.23 -0.29
C ASP A 139 7.93 2.67 1.08
N HIS A 140 9.21 2.50 1.38
CA HIS A 140 9.63 2.05 2.72
C HIS A 140 10.13 3.21 3.58
N ALA A 141 10.42 4.37 2.96
CA ALA A 141 10.83 5.55 3.70
C ALA A 141 9.63 6.19 4.43
N PRO A 142 9.84 6.67 5.67
CA PRO A 142 8.80 7.35 6.42
C PRO A 142 8.43 8.68 5.74
N ARG A 143 7.12 8.95 5.61
CA ARG A 143 6.61 10.16 4.94
C ARG A 143 6.87 11.44 5.74
N VAL A 144 7.03 11.31 7.05
CA VAL A 144 7.45 12.37 7.96
C VAL A 144 8.76 11.93 8.56
N THR A 145 9.69 12.86 8.72
CA THR A 145 10.97 12.60 9.39
C THR A 145 11.15 13.59 10.54
N ALA A 146 12.13 13.34 11.41
CA ALA A 146 12.47 14.26 12.49
C ALA A 146 12.90 15.66 11.99
N ALA A 147 13.24 15.81 10.71
CA ALA A 147 13.60 17.08 10.09
C ALA A 147 12.38 17.87 9.57
N ALA A 148 11.18 17.26 9.51
CA ALA A 148 9.99 17.91 8.97
C ALA A 148 9.63 19.17 9.80
N PRO A 149 9.49 20.36 9.18
CA PRO A 149 9.31 21.61 9.92
C PRO A 149 8.11 21.62 10.89
N LEU A 150 6.95 21.10 10.46
CA LEU A 150 5.76 21.05 11.31
C LEU A 150 5.91 20.01 12.44
N TYR A 151 6.49 18.85 12.15
CA TYR A 151 6.77 17.84 13.18
C TYR A 151 7.67 18.41 14.28
N ARG A 152 8.74 19.12 13.90
CA ARG A 152 9.63 19.81 14.84
C ARG A 152 8.90 20.90 15.62
N LEU A 153 8.12 21.75 14.95
CA LEU A 153 7.33 22.79 15.62
C LEU A 153 6.41 22.20 16.71
N LEU A 154 5.77 21.08 16.42
CA LEU A 154 4.89 20.38 17.36
C LEU A 154 5.69 19.73 18.51
N THR A 155 6.75 18.99 18.20
CA THR A 155 7.51 18.24 19.21
C THR A 155 8.42 19.11 20.08
N ASP A 156 8.97 20.20 19.54
CA ASP A 156 9.79 21.19 20.26
C ASP A 156 8.91 22.16 21.09
N SER A 157 7.58 22.14 20.93
CA SER A 157 6.66 22.96 21.74
C SER A 157 6.58 22.50 23.21
N PRO A 158 6.27 23.39 24.17
CA PRO A 158 6.14 23.02 25.58
C PRO A 158 5.13 21.89 25.81
N ALA A 159 5.54 20.85 26.54
CA ALA A 159 4.69 19.71 26.88
C ALA A 159 3.70 20.08 28.01
N PRO A 160 2.40 19.80 27.87
CA PRO A 160 1.48 19.84 29.00
C PRO A 160 1.88 18.86 30.11
N PRO A 161 1.67 19.20 31.39
CA PRO A 161 1.88 18.26 32.48
C PRO A 161 1.07 16.97 32.28
N GLY A 162 1.71 15.81 32.37
CA GLY A 162 1.06 14.51 32.22
C GLY A 162 0.84 14.05 30.78
N ALA A 163 1.14 14.86 29.76
CA ALA A 163 1.06 14.45 28.36
C ALA A 163 2.21 13.49 27.99
N PRO A 164 1.93 12.23 27.61
CA PRO A 164 2.97 11.25 27.30
C PRO A 164 3.74 11.64 26.03
N ALA A 165 5.06 11.60 26.07
CA ALA A 165 5.92 11.95 24.93
C ALA A 165 5.62 11.09 23.68
N VAL A 166 5.27 9.82 23.87
CA VAL A 166 4.87 8.90 22.79
C VAL A 166 3.58 9.31 22.10
N ASP A 167 2.61 9.86 22.85
CA ASP A 167 1.34 10.33 22.29
C ASP A 167 1.54 11.67 21.58
N ARG A 168 2.40 12.54 22.12
CA ARG A 168 2.83 13.76 21.43
C ARG A 168 3.53 13.44 20.11
N HIS A 169 4.41 12.43 20.07
CA HIS A 169 5.03 11.98 18.82
C HIS A 169 3.98 11.47 17.82
N LEU A 170 3.09 10.57 18.24
CA LEU A 170 2.01 10.03 17.41
C LEU A 170 1.18 11.14 16.76
N PHE A 171 0.64 12.06 17.57
CA PHE A 171 -0.22 13.12 17.06
C PHE A 171 0.56 14.17 16.25
N ALA A 172 1.85 14.39 16.52
CA ALA A 172 2.69 15.24 15.68
C ALA A 172 2.89 14.65 14.27
N CYS A 173 3.13 13.34 14.17
CA CYS A 173 3.21 12.63 12.89
C CYS A 173 1.90 12.73 12.10
N LEU A 174 0.77 12.47 12.77
CA LEU A 174 -0.57 12.54 12.18
C LEU A 174 -0.92 13.93 11.63
N LEU A 175 -0.70 14.98 12.43
CA LEU A 175 -0.93 16.36 12.01
C LEU A 175 0.00 16.78 10.88
N THR A 176 1.27 16.35 10.92
CA THR A 176 2.26 16.70 9.89
C THR A 176 1.91 16.09 8.54
N VAL A 177 1.54 14.81 8.51
CA VAL A 177 1.13 14.16 7.25
C VAL A 177 -0.20 14.72 6.74
N ALA A 178 -1.14 15.06 7.63
CA ALA A 178 -2.43 15.65 7.25
C ALA A 178 -2.29 17.05 6.64
N ALA A 179 -1.54 17.95 7.29
CA ALA A 179 -1.32 19.30 6.78
C ALA A 179 -0.60 19.27 5.42
N GLY A 180 0.33 18.35 5.21
CA GLY A 180 0.99 18.18 3.92
C GLY A 180 0.07 17.76 2.76
N GLU A 181 -1.17 17.36 3.03
CA GLU A 181 -2.12 16.81 2.06
C GLU A 181 -3.35 17.68 1.81
N THR A 182 -3.75 18.52 2.76
CA THR A 182 -4.99 19.30 2.71
C THR A 182 -4.93 20.58 3.56
N ASP A 183 -5.81 21.52 3.25
CA ASP A 183 -6.10 22.73 4.02
C ASP A 183 -6.93 22.47 5.27
N ASP A 184 -7.55 21.28 5.38
CA ASP A 184 -8.28 20.82 6.56
C ASP A 184 -7.66 19.54 7.15
N PRO A 185 -6.58 19.67 7.96
CA PRO A 185 -5.92 18.53 8.57
C PRO A 185 -6.80 17.77 9.56
N GLY A 186 -7.81 18.42 10.16
CA GLY A 186 -8.76 17.79 11.07
C GLY A 186 -9.61 16.77 10.32
N ALA A 187 -10.25 17.21 9.22
CA ALA A 187 -11.06 16.33 8.38
C ALA A 187 -10.25 15.15 7.81
N ALA A 188 -8.99 15.37 7.40
CA ALA A 188 -8.11 14.28 6.94
C ALA A 188 -7.74 13.25 8.02
N LEU A 189 -7.96 13.57 9.30
CA LEU A 189 -7.81 12.66 10.44
C LEU A 189 -9.16 12.15 10.98
N GLY A 190 -10.28 12.54 10.36
CA GLY A 190 -11.61 12.17 10.81
C GLY A 190 -12.07 12.94 12.06
N LEU A 191 -11.45 14.09 12.33
CA LEU A 191 -11.74 14.98 13.44
C LEU A 191 -12.53 16.20 12.94
N ASN A 192 -13.47 16.69 13.74
CA ASN A 192 -14.06 18.00 13.51
C ASN A 192 -13.19 19.12 14.13
N ASP A 193 -13.55 20.38 13.88
CA ASP A 193 -12.79 21.55 14.36
C ASP A 193 -12.63 21.60 15.89
N ALA A 194 -13.66 21.21 16.65
CA ALA A 194 -13.60 21.17 18.10
C ALA A 194 -12.67 20.04 18.58
N GLU A 195 -12.76 18.85 17.98
CA GLU A 195 -11.89 17.72 18.30
C GLU A 195 -10.41 18.03 17.95
N LEU A 196 -10.16 18.71 16.83
CA LEU A 196 -8.82 19.17 16.48
C LEU A 196 -8.30 20.20 17.50
N ALA A 197 -9.14 21.15 17.92
CA ALA A 197 -8.78 22.13 18.94
C ALA A 197 -8.48 21.46 20.29
N ASP A 198 -9.27 20.47 20.69
CA ASP A 198 -9.06 19.69 21.91
C ASP A 198 -7.76 18.89 21.86
N LEU A 199 -7.44 18.27 20.71
CA LEU A 199 -6.17 17.58 20.49
C LEU A 199 -4.98 18.53 20.62
N LEU A 200 -5.04 19.70 19.98
CA LEU A 200 -4.02 20.73 20.10
C LEU A 200 -3.89 21.21 21.55
N HIS A 201 -5.00 21.45 22.23
CA HIS A 201 -4.98 21.88 23.63
C HIS A 201 -4.33 20.81 24.55
N LEU A 202 -4.66 19.54 24.33
CA LEU A 202 -4.21 18.43 25.16
C LEU A 202 -2.73 18.07 24.97
N TYR A 203 -2.17 18.25 23.76
CA TYR A 203 -0.80 17.81 23.43
C TYR A 203 0.16 18.92 22.98
N PHE A 204 -0.36 20.03 22.48
CA PHE A 204 0.39 21.12 21.84
C PHE A 204 -0.21 22.51 22.14
N PRO A 205 -0.39 22.91 23.41
CA PRO A 205 -1.18 24.10 23.78
C PRO A 205 -0.59 25.43 23.26
N ALA A 206 0.68 25.43 22.86
CA ALA A 206 1.32 26.57 22.22
C ALA A 206 1.03 26.68 20.70
N VAL A 207 0.33 25.71 20.13
CA VAL A 207 0.04 25.58 18.70
C VAL A 207 -1.47 25.73 18.49
N THR A 208 -1.84 26.54 17.49
CA THR A 208 -3.23 26.78 17.11
C THR A 208 -3.49 26.36 15.66
N ALA A 209 -4.75 26.28 15.25
CA ALA A 209 -5.09 26.08 13.84
C ALA A 209 -4.42 27.12 12.90
N ALA A 210 -4.29 28.38 13.36
CA ALA A 210 -3.59 29.42 12.62
C ALA A 210 -2.08 29.12 12.45
N THR A 211 -1.46 28.48 13.45
CA THR A 211 -0.06 28.04 13.40
C THR A 211 0.15 26.87 12.43
N LEU A 212 -0.86 26.01 12.24
CA LEU A 212 -0.80 24.90 11.28
C LEU A 212 -0.91 25.37 9.82
N ARG A 213 -1.71 26.42 9.58
CA ARG A 213 -2.10 26.91 8.25
C ARG A 213 -0.94 27.08 7.24
N PRO A 214 0.24 27.61 7.61
CA PRO A 214 1.36 27.77 6.66
C PRO A 214 1.93 26.45 6.13
N PHE A 215 1.69 25.34 6.83
CA PHE A 215 2.14 24.01 6.43
C PHE A 215 1.07 23.25 5.63
N CYS A 216 -0.17 23.75 5.64
CA CYS A 216 -1.26 23.15 4.92
C CYS A 216 -1.12 23.32 3.41
N ARG A 217 -1.47 22.29 2.64
CA ARG A 217 -1.49 22.33 1.18
C ARG A 217 -2.92 22.22 0.66
N PRO A 218 -3.30 22.91 -0.43
CA PRO A 218 -4.60 22.70 -1.03
C PRO A 218 -4.77 21.22 -1.43
N ALA A 219 -5.93 20.65 -1.13
CA ALA A 219 -6.23 19.28 -1.50
C ALA A 219 -6.19 19.12 -3.03
N VAL A 220 -5.37 18.18 -3.52
CA VAL A 220 -5.24 17.89 -4.96
C VAL A 220 -6.33 16.92 -5.42
N ASP A 221 -6.85 16.09 -4.51
CA ASP A 221 -7.93 15.12 -4.72
C ASP A 221 -8.93 15.20 -3.55
N PRO A 222 -10.21 14.81 -3.75
CA PRO A 222 -11.11 14.64 -2.62
C PRO A 222 -10.54 13.63 -1.64
N LEU A 223 -10.47 14.03 -0.35
CA LEU A 223 -10.02 13.15 0.71
C LEU A 223 -10.84 11.85 0.67
N PRO A 224 -10.21 10.66 0.68
CA PRO A 224 -10.96 9.41 0.76
C PRO A 224 -11.88 9.46 1.97
N GLN A 225 -13.19 9.33 1.74
CA GLN A 225 -14.13 9.23 2.85
C GLN A 225 -13.76 8.01 3.68
N GLY A 226 -13.59 8.21 4.99
CA GLY A 226 -13.27 7.13 5.91
C GLY A 226 -14.28 5.99 5.77
N ASN A 227 -13.79 4.74 5.77
CA ASN A 227 -14.67 3.58 5.64
C ASN A 227 -15.56 3.50 6.89
N VAL A 228 -16.87 3.71 6.72
CA VAL A 228 -17.84 3.77 7.83
C VAL A 228 -17.88 2.45 8.59
N ASP A 229 -17.86 1.31 7.88
CA ASP A 229 -17.85 -0.01 8.51
C ASP A 229 -16.57 -0.23 9.31
N LEU A 230 -15.42 0.21 8.77
CA LEU A 230 -14.15 0.18 9.50
C LEU A 230 -14.18 1.03 10.76
N LEU A 231 -14.78 2.23 10.68
CA LEU A 231 -14.94 3.07 11.85
C LEU A 231 -15.81 2.36 12.89
N GLN A 232 -16.96 1.79 12.51
CA GLN A 232 -17.82 1.05 13.44
C GLN A 232 -17.10 -0.13 14.08
N LEU A 233 -16.33 -0.89 13.31
CA LEU A 233 -15.46 -1.96 13.83
C LEU A 233 -14.50 -1.42 14.90
N LEU A 234 -13.78 -0.33 14.59
CA LEU A 234 -12.79 0.27 15.49
C LEU A 234 -13.42 0.87 16.76
N LEU A 235 -14.60 1.47 16.64
CA LEU A 235 -15.37 1.99 17.79
C LEU A 235 -15.74 0.85 18.76
N GLY A 236 -16.01 -0.36 18.25
CA GLY A 236 -16.25 -1.55 19.07
C GLY A 236 -15.05 -2.02 19.89
N TYR A 237 -13.84 -1.52 19.59
CA TYR A 237 -12.61 -1.82 20.33
C TYR A 237 -12.17 -0.70 21.28
N LEU A 238 -12.97 0.37 21.42
CA LEU A 238 -12.64 1.44 22.34
C LEU A 238 -12.62 0.93 23.79
N PRO A 239 -11.56 1.27 24.56
CA PRO A 239 -11.55 0.97 25.97
C PRO A 239 -12.66 1.75 26.68
N CYS A 240 -13.31 1.08 27.62
CA CYS A 240 -14.40 1.60 28.41
C CYS A 240 -14.07 1.26 29.87
N ASP A 241 -14.09 2.25 30.75
CA ASP A 241 -13.98 1.97 32.19
C ASP A 241 -15.32 1.52 32.79
N ALA A 242 -15.32 1.25 34.09
CA ALA A 242 -16.52 0.77 34.80
C ALA A 242 -17.69 1.77 34.75
N ASP A 243 -17.40 3.06 34.54
CA ASP A 243 -18.38 4.15 34.50
C ASP A 243 -18.82 4.52 33.08
N GLY A 244 -18.33 3.79 32.06
CA GLY A 244 -18.66 4.05 30.67
C GLY A 244 -17.77 5.09 29.99
N TRP A 245 -16.72 5.58 30.66
CA TRP A 245 -15.84 6.60 30.11
C TRP A 245 -14.90 6.00 29.07
N GLN A 246 -14.77 6.71 27.95
CA GLN A 246 -13.89 6.35 26.84
C GLN A 246 -12.76 7.37 26.73
N PRO A 247 -11.49 6.94 26.72
CA PRO A 247 -10.37 7.84 26.50
C PRO A 247 -10.48 8.53 25.15
N VAL A 248 -10.60 9.85 25.18
CA VAL A 248 -10.69 10.70 23.97
C VAL A 248 -9.54 10.43 22.97
N PRO A 249 -8.27 10.23 23.40
CA PRO A 249 -7.18 9.86 22.48
C PRO A 249 -7.42 8.55 21.72
N SER A 250 -8.07 7.56 22.35
CA SER A 250 -8.43 6.29 21.70
C SER A 250 -9.46 6.50 20.59
N LEU A 251 -10.44 7.37 20.82
CA LEU A 251 -11.44 7.75 19.80
C LEU A 251 -10.78 8.44 18.60
N TRP A 252 -9.88 9.39 18.85
CA TRP A 252 -9.14 10.08 17.78
C TRP A 252 -8.28 9.11 16.97
N LEU A 253 -7.61 8.15 17.63
CA LEU A 253 -6.86 7.11 16.93
C LEU A 253 -7.77 6.23 16.07
N ALA A 254 -8.91 5.78 16.60
CA ALA A 254 -9.87 4.95 15.85
C ALA A 254 -10.38 5.66 14.57
N ARG A 255 -10.76 6.94 14.68
CA ARG A 255 -11.16 7.76 13.53
C ARG A 255 -10.04 7.91 12.52
N THR A 256 -8.84 8.23 13.00
CA THR A 256 -7.66 8.36 12.16
C THR A 256 -7.35 7.06 11.43
N LEU A 257 -7.39 5.91 12.10
CA LEU A 257 -7.17 4.60 11.49
C LEU A 257 -8.18 4.32 10.38
N ALA A 258 -9.46 4.63 10.59
CA ALA A 258 -10.50 4.46 9.58
C ALA A 258 -10.26 5.35 8.33
N CYS A 259 -9.86 6.61 8.54
CA CYS A 259 -9.53 7.53 7.45
C CYS A 259 -8.25 7.11 6.70
N ARG A 260 -7.18 6.79 7.43
CA ARG A 260 -5.88 6.48 6.86
C ARG A 260 -5.82 5.09 6.22
N ALA A 261 -6.66 4.14 6.65
CA ALA A 261 -6.75 2.83 6.01
C ALA A 261 -7.33 2.88 4.59
N ALA A 262 -8.08 3.93 4.24
CA ALA A 262 -8.58 4.15 2.88
C ALA A 262 -7.50 4.60 1.89
N ARG A 263 -6.35 5.11 2.38
CA ARG A 263 -5.20 5.48 1.54
C ARG A 263 -4.49 4.24 1.00
N PRO A 264 -3.91 4.28 -0.22
CA PRO A 264 -3.05 3.19 -0.72
C PRO A 264 -1.80 3.01 0.17
N GLY A 265 -1.09 1.90 -0.02
CA GLY A 265 0.17 1.61 0.69
C GLY A 265 0.02 1.20 2.17
N HIS A 266 1.14 1.32 2.89
CA HIS A 266 1.30 0.93 4.29
C HIS A 266 0.62 1.91 5.25
N LEU A 267 -0.18 1.39 6.19
CA LEU A 267 -0.98 2.21 7.11
C LEU A 267 -0.10 3.12 8.00
N TRP A 268 1.04 2.62 8.49
CA TRP A 268 1.94 3.41 9.34
C TRP A 268 2.50 4.63 8.58
N ARG A 269 2.80 4.48 7.28
CA ARG A 269 3.22 5.59 6.40
C ARG A 269 2.08 6.56 6.12
N SER A 270 0.88 6.06 5.87
CA SER A 270 -0.32 6.91 5.71
C SER A 270 -0.64 7.71 6.96
N MET A 271 -0.17 7.26 8.13
CA MET A 271 -0.21 7.96 9.41
C MET A 271 1.03 8.82 9.70
N GLY A 272 2.00 8.87 8.78
CA GLY A 272 3.23 9.66 8.94
C GLY A 272 4.18 9.14 10.01
N LEU A 273 4.02 7.90 10.48
CA LEU A 273 4.90 7.31 11.49
C LEU A 273 6.28 7.01 10.90
N PHE A 274 7.30 6.95 11.74
CA PHE A 274 8.68 6.69 11.32
C PHE A 274 8.94 5.21 11.12
N ALA A 275 8.21 4.35 11.84
CA ALA A 275 8.34 2.91 11.71
C ALA A 275 7.02 2.17 11.97
N ARG A 276 6.92 0.96 11.41
CA ARG A 276 5.80 0.03 11.67
C ARG A 276 5.58 -0.26 13.16
N ALA A 277 6.67 -0.37 13.93
CA ALA A 277 6.60 -0.66 15.36
C ALA A 277 5.82 0.42 16.13
N GLU A 278 5.88 1.68 15.69
CA GLU A 278 5.17 2.80 16.34
C GLU A 278 3.66 2.68 16.18
N LEU A 279 3.17 2.24 15.02
CA LEU A 279 1.75 1.96 14.81
C LEU A 279 1.27 0.86 15.76
N THR A 280 2.08 -0.19 15.87
CA THR A 280 1.78 -1.33 16.76
C THR A 280 1.74 -0.86 18.21
N ALA A 281 2.71 -0.07 18.65
CA ALA A 281 2.75 0.50 19.99
C ALA A 281 1.54 1.42 20.27
N ALA A 282 1.16 2.27 19.32
CA ALA A 282 -0.02 3.13 19.43
C ALA A 282 -1.32 2.32 19.58
N ILE A 283 -1.49 1.25 18.79
CA ILE A 283 -2.65 0.35 18.89
C ILE A 283 -2.66 -0.41 20.21
N HIS A 284 -1.52 -0.96 20.67
CA HIS A 284 -1.45 -1.60 21.98
C HIS A 284 -1.84 -0.67 23.13
N ARG A 285 -1.45 0.60 23.04
CA ARG A 285 -1.72 1.60 24.08
C ARG A 285 -3.16 2.08 24.08
N HIS A 286 -3.72 2.41 22.92
CA HIS A 286 -5.01 3.09 22.82
C HIS A 286 -6.18 2.16 22.47
N LEU A 287 -5.91 1.01 21.87
CA LEU A 287 -6.91 0.01 21.45
C LEU A 287 -6.45 -1.41 21.87
N PRO A 288 -6.25 -1.67 23.18
CA PRO A 288 -5.64 -2.91 23.66
C PRO A 288 -6.43 -4.17 23.28
N ALA A 289 -7.77 -4.08 23.23
CA ALA A 289 -8.61 -5.20 22.79
C ALA A 289 -8.42 -5.54 21.30
N LEU A 290 -8.25 -4.51 20.45
CA LEU A 290 -7.89 -4.70 19.03
C LEU A 290 -6.51 -5.36 18.92
N ALA A 291 -5.57 -4.92 19.78
CA ALA A 291 -4.24 -5.48 19.82
C ALA A 291 -4.24 -6.97 20.17
N ALA A 292 -5.00 -7.36 21.20
CA ALA A 292 -5.18 -8.76 21.59
C ALA A 292 -5.84 -9.60 20.50
N ALA A 293 -6.80 -9.04 19.75
CA ALA A 293 -7.45 -9.72 18.63
C ALA A 293 -6.47 -10.06 17.49
N ASN A 294 -5.45 -9.22 17.29
CA ASN A 294 -4.37 -9.47 16.32
C ASN A 294 -3.19 -10.26 16.94
N SER A 295 -3.48 -11.32 17.69
CA SER A 295 -2.49 -12.12 18.45
C SER A 295 -1.38 -12.75 17.60
N ARG A 296 -1.60 -12.94 16.29
CA ARG A 296 -0.62 -13.52 15.35
C ARG A 296 0.22 -12.47 14.62
N GLY A 297 0.06 -11.18 14.93
CA GLY A 297 0.87 -10.11 14.36
C GLY A 297 0.65 -9.87 12.86
N MET A 298 -0.58 -10.02 12.36
CA MET A 298 -0.91 -9.65 10.98
C MET A 298 -0.64 -8.16 10.75
N ARG A 299 -0.29 -7.80 9.50
CA ARG A 299 -0.24 -6.40 9.08
C ARG A 299 -1.56 -5.70 9.37
N TRP A 300 -1.53 -4.60 10.14
CA TRP A 300 -2.73 -3.94 10.70
C TRP A 300 -3.83 -3.68 9.68
N LYS A 301 -3.49 -3.11 8.53
CA LYS A 301 -4.47 -2.84 7.47
C LYS A 301 -5.16 -4.13 7.01
N ARG A 302 -4.40 -5.21 6.76
CA ARG A 302 -4.97 -6.50 6.37
C ARG A 302 -5.81 -7.13 7.46
N PHE A 303 -5.36 -7.04 8.71
CA PHE A 303 -6.12 -7.52 9.86
C PHE A 303 -7.49 -6.84 9.93
N LEU A 304 -7.53 -5.51 9.86
CA LEU A 304 -8.76 -4.73 9.90
C LEU A 304 -9.74 -5.09 8.76
N PHE A 305 -9.25 -5.17 7.52
CA PHE A 305 -10.09 -5.56 6.38
C PHE A 305 -10.55 -7.03 6.45
N LYS A 306 -9.74 -7.93 7.01
CA LYS A 306 -10.15 -9.30 7.30
C LYS A 306 -11.32 -9.33 8.29
N GLN A 307 -11.23 -8.58 9.39
CA GLN A 307 -12.31 -8.49 10.38
C GLN A 307 -13.63 -8.00 9.75
N LEU A 308 -13.57 -6.98 8.89
CA LEU A 308 -14.76 -6.48 8.18
C LEU A 308 -15.39 -7.54 7.28
N CYS A 309 -14.58 -8.27 6.51
CA CYS A 309 -15.12 -9.32 5.65
C CYS A 309 -15.73 -10.47 6.46
N GLU A 310 -15.10 -10.86 7.57
CA GLU A 310 -15.65 -11.89 8.47
C GLU A 310 -17.00 -11.47 9.07
N GLN A 311 -17.14 -10.21 9.49
CA GLN A 311 -18.42 -9.67 9.98
C GLN A 311 -19.51 -9.60 8.89
N ALA A 312 -19.11 -9.34 7.64
CA ALA A 312 -20.02 -9.34 6.49
C ALA A 312 -20.36 -10.76 5.96
N GLY A 313 -19.92 -11.83 6.63
CA GLY A 313 -20.12 -13.22 6.21
C GLY A 313 -19.30 -13.63 4.99
N GLY A 314 -18.33 -12.81 4.57
CA GLY A 314 -17.45 -13.06 3.44
C GLY A 314 -16.19 -13.83 3.84
N SER A 315 -15.88 -14.92 3.13
CA SER A 315 -14.61 -15.62 3.30
C SER A 315 -13.54 -15.01 2.39
N LEU A 316 -12.78 -14.05 2.93
CA LEU A 316 -11.59 -13.50 2.28
C LEU A 316 -10.43 -14.53 2.23
N CYS A 317 -10.46 -15.54 3.10
CA CYS A 317 -9.40 -16.53 3.23
C CYS A 317 -9.95 -17.93 2.94
N GLN A 318 -9.62 -18.44 1.75
CA GLN A 318 -10.05 -19.77 1.29
C GLN A 318 -9.22 -20.90 1.92
N THR A 319 -8.09 -20.59 2.56
CA THR A 319 -7.15 -21.58 3.12
C THR A 319 -7.28 -21.65 4.65
N PRO A 320 -7.57 -22.83 5.24
CA PRO A 320 -7.72 -22.96 6.69
C PRO A 320 -6.39 -22.84 7.45
N ASP A 321 -5.26 -23.06 6.78
CA ASP A 321 -3.92 -22.83 7.32
C ASP A 321 -3.25 -21.63 6.67
N CYS A 322 -2.96 -20.62 7.49
CA CYS A 322 -2.24 -19.44 7.03
C CYS A 322 -0.80 -19.76 6.64
N GLY A 323 -0.10 -20.68 7.33
CA GLY A 323 1.31 -20.97 7.06
C GLY A 323 1.58 -21.58 5.69
N ALA A 324 0.57 -22.26 5.13
CA ALA A 324 0.58 -22.82 3.78
C ALA A 324 -0.08 -21.91 2.73
N CYS A 325 -0.57 -20.73 3.12
CA CYS A 325 -1.25 -19.80 2.23
C CYS A 325 -0.23 -19.01 1.39
N SER A 326 -0.43 -18.91 0.07
CA SER A 326 0.42 -18.10 -0.83
C SER A 326 0.44 -16.61 -0.46
N ASP A 327 -0.62 -16.11 0.20
CA ASP A 327 -0.71 -14.74 0.68
C ASP A 327 -0.10 -14.54 2.08
N TYR A 328 0.54 -15.56 2.66
CA TYR A 328 1.17 -15.50 3.98
C TYR A 328 2.23 -14.39 4.10
N PRO A 329 3.19 -14.23 3.16
CA PRO A 329 4.17 -13.14 3.23
C PRO A 329 3.49 -11.78 3.18
N LEU A 330 2.40 -11.69 2.42
CA LEU A 330 1.58 -10.50 2.43
C LEU A 330 0.85 -10.33 3.78
N CYS A 331 0.57 -11.36 4.57
CA CYS A 331 -0.25 -11.24 5.80
C CYS A 331 0.64 -10.91 6.99
N PHE A 332 1.82 -11.53 7.01
CA PHE A 332 2.69 -11.66 8.17
C PHE A 332 4.15 -11.25 7.88
N GLY A 333 4.50 -10.91 6.64
CA GLY A 333 5.87 -10.58 6.27
C GLY A 333 6.45 -9.38 7.04
N GLU A 334 7.78 -9.38 7.13
CA GLU A 334 8.55 -8.21 7.54
C GLU A 334 8.52 -7.21 6.37
N GLU A 335 8.07 -6.00 6.66
CA GLU A 335 8.20 -4.88 5.73
C GLU A 335 9.51 -4.23 6.16
N ALA A 336 10.57 -4.51 5.40
CA ALA A 336 11.92 -3.99 5.65
C ALA A 336 11.95 -2.46 5.53
#